data_AF-A0A346XS74-F1
#
_entry.id   AF-A0A346XS74-F1
#
_cell.length_a   1.000
_cell.length_b   1.000
_cell.length_c   1.000
_cell.angle_alpha   90.00
_cell.angle_beta   90.00
_cell.angle_gamma   90.00
#
_symmetry.space_group_name_H-M   'P 1'
#
loop_
_entity.id
_entity.type
_entity.pdbx_description
1 polymer ?
#
loop_
_entity_poly.entity_id
_entity_poly.type
_entity_poly.pdbx_seq_one_letter_code
_entity_poly.pdbx_strand_id
1 'polypeptide(L)'
;MPTLVSTLRPHSVSREEIAYRYPGPTGLVSRILGVIPHSFGLLEVWPPALHSTMVSVPALFDVPAVDLGRSVSPDTRALAAHAASRAFGCSYCTAHTAIMGSVVRGPADAPTIDGRVASVSTPERLDPASRAVVDYGRAVGTMPPDRIEAAVAELESHHDAMDLEAIVLVTVCMGLLNRLFDTLGVPLETAVQEAAGDPLTASAGWSPGKHEQEGDRLDEGERLVTQPRLLMVKEVPAAEAHARRVLADVPKRKGEQRRALQDAAGFVPYWMETLHRGKARRLFVHWMLERMLTGGVDPAVDPGLKATFGWVQARAVGNTILASHMAFLAVRGGVSPGELARVGDRDDRDGSPDDAVAAALALARATAGGATTLEEDLVAALDRHLRPEGIVELVLVAAIVTAMHRYTASIRPDRLAPEVEAFVVEHGALLGLPARS
;
A
#
# COMPACT_ATOMS: atom_id res chain seq x y z
N MET A 1 2.69 8.23 -21.47
CA MET A 1 1.41 7.81 -20.86
C MET A 1 1.06 8.85 -19.80
N PRO A 2 -0.19 9.31 -19.70
CA PRO A 2 -0.56 10.30 -18.68
C PRO A 2 -0.32 9.74 -17.26
N THR A 3 0.24 10.57 -16.40
CA THR A 3 0.50 10.28 -14.98
C THR A 3 0.10 11.49 -14.14
N LEU A 4 0.00 11.32 -12.82
CA LEU A 4 -0.23 12.45 -11.91
C LEU A 4 1.05 13.26 -11.65
N VAL A 5 2.22 12.80 -12.13
CA VAL A 5 3.49 13.50 -11.95
C VAL A 5 3.47 14.87 -12.61
N SER A 6 2.92 15.02 -13.81
CA SER A 6 2.86 16.31 -14.52
C SER A 6 2.10 17.36 -13.70
N THR A 7 0.99 16.95 -13.08
CA THR A 7 0.16 17.78 -12.20
C THR A 7 0.85 18.10 -10.87
N LEU A 8 1.52 17.13 -10.25
CA LEU A 8 2.02 17.26 -8.88
C LEU A 8 3.45 17.79 -8.79
N ARG A 9 4.27 17.63 -9.84
CA ARG A 9 5.69 18.02 -9.84
C ARG A 9 5.92 19.50 -9.47
N PRO A 10 5.14 20.48 -9.94
CA PRO A 10 5.31 21.89 -9.54
C PRO A 10 5.17 22.15 -8.04
N HIS A 11 4.49 21.26 -7.31
CA HIS A 11 4.25 21.35 -5.87
C HIS A 11 5.20 20.46 -5.05
N SER A 12 5.97 19.60 -5.72
CA SER A 12 6.83 18.60 -5.08
C SER A 12 8.09 19.19 -4.49
N VAL A 13 8.66 18.49 -3.51
CA VAL A 13 9.88 18.89 -2.81
C VAL A 13 11.08 18.08 -3.30
N SER A 14 12.27 18.69 -3.39
CA SER A 14 13.49 18.00 -3.82
C SER A 14 13.92 16.89 -2.85
N ARG A 15 14.62 15.87 -3.35
CA ARG A 15 15.15 14.77 -2.52
C ARG A 15 16.12 15.25 -1.44
N GLU A 16 16.89 16.30 -1.72
CA GLU A 16 17.81 16.92 -0.76
C GLU A 16 17.06 17.57 0.40
N GLU A 17 16.00 18.32 0.11
CA GLU A 17 15.17 18.95 1.13
C GLU A 17 14.41 17.89 1.95
N ILE A 18 13.95 16.81 1.32
CA ILE A 18 13.39 15.65 2.02
C ILE A 18 14.41 15.01 2.96
N ALA A 19 15.64 14.80 2.51
CA ALA A 19 16.73 14.25 3.32
C ALA A 19 17.05 15.15 4.52
N TYR A 20 17.01 16.47 4.32
CA TYR A 20 17.21 17.47 5.36
C TYR A 20 16.09 17.48 6.41
N ARG A 21 14.82 17.46 5.98
CA ARG A 21 13.64 17.47 6.88
C ARG A 21 13.47 16.17 7.66
N TYR A 22 13.75 15.04 7.03
CA TYR A 22 13.41 13.72 7.56
C TYR A 22 14.61 12.76 7.62
N PRO A 23 15.76 13.14 8.21
CA PRO A 23 17.03 12.40 8.09
C PRO A 23 16.97 10.98 8.66
N GLY A 24 16.14 10.72 9.67
CA GLY A 24 15.94 9.39 10.24
C GLY A 24 15.23 8.44 9.28
N PRO A 25 13.96 8.73 8.91
CA PRO A 25 13.22 7.95 7.93
C PRO A 25 13.94 7.79 6.58
N THR A 26 14.53 8.85 6.03
CA THR A 26 15.24 8.80 4.74
C THR A 26 16.51 7.96 4.83
N GLY A 27 17.27 8.09 5.92
CA GLY A 27 18.42 7.22 6.21
C GLY A 27 18.01 5.75 6.24
N LEU A 28 16.97 5.40 7.00
CA LEU A 28 16.46 4.02 7.10
C LEU A 28 16.06 3.44 5.73
N VAL A 29 15.36 4.22 4.91
CA VAL A 29 14.90 3.78 3.58
C VAL A 29 16.06 3.65 2.61
N SER A 30 17.00 4.61 2.61
CA SER A 30 18.22 4.55 1.80
C SER A 30 19.08 3.34 2.14
N ARG A 31 19.10 2.86 3.39
CA ARG A 31 19.75 1.58 3.72
C ARG A 31 19.12 0.39 3.01
N ILE A 32 17.79 0.36 2.92
CA ILE A 32 17.06 -0.78 2.35
C ILE A 32 17.13 -0.74 0.81
N LEU A 33 17.02 0.45 0.20
CA LEU A 33 16.87 0.61 -1.26
C LEU A 33 18.14 1.11 -1.96
N GLY A 34 19.12 1.62 -1.23
CA GLY A 34 20.32 2.25 -1.80
C GLY A 34 20.13 3.69 -2.29
N VAL A 35 18.90 4.21 -2.30
CA VAL A 35 18.55 5.57 -2.78
C VAL A 35 17.48 6.21 -1.91
N ILE A 36 17.33 7.53 -2.01
CA ILE A 36 16.13 8.21 -1.52
C ILE A 36 15.09 8.22 -2.66
N PRO A 37 13.90 7.64 -2.47
CA PRO A 37 12.89 7.56 -3.52
C PRO A 37 12.40 8.93 -4.02
N HIS A 38 12.23 9.08 -5.34
CA HIS A 38 11.55 10.21 -5.98
C HIS A 38 10.13 10.40 -5.46
N SER A 39 9.49 9.31 -5.03
CA SER A 39 8.13 9.35 -4.46
C SER A 39 8.01 10.28 -3.25
N PHE A 40 9.07 10.49 -2.46
CA PHE A 40 8.96 11.28 -1.23
C PHE A 40 8.64 12.76 -1.51
N GLY A 41 9.21 13.32 -2.58
CA GLY A 41 8.90 14.69 -3.01
C GLY A 41 7.44 14.86 -3.43
N LEU A 42 6.88 13.87 -4.11
CA LEU A 42 5.48 13.87 -4.54
C LEU A 42 4.51 13.67 -3.36
N LEU A 43 4.86 12.81 -2.41
CA LEU A 43 4.05 12.61 -1.21
C LEU A 43 4.11 13.81 -0.25
N GLU A 44 5.20 14.58 -0.24
CA GLU A 44 5.33 15.78 0.60
C GLU A 44 4.42 16.93 0.14
N VAL A 45 3.86 16.87 -1.07
CA VAL A 45 2.76 17.77 -1.49
C VAL A 45 1.66 17.76 -0.45
N TRP A 46 1.34 16.59 0.11
CA TRP A 46 0.50 16.46 1.29
C TRP A 46 1.23 15.67 2.39
N PRO A 47 1.93 16.35 3.33
CA PRO A 47 2.80 15.70 4.32
C PRO A 47 2.17 14.52 5.10
N PRO A 48 0.86 14.50 5.42
CA PRO A 48 0.22 13.32 5.98
C PRO A 48 0.38 12.03 5.15
N ALA A 49 0.46 12.09 3.82
CA ALA A 49 0.76 10.94 2.97
C ALA A 49 2.21 10.47 3.12
N LEU A 50 3.19 11.39 3.13
CA LEU A 50 4.59 11.03 3.36
C LEU A 50 4.75 10.40 4.74
N HIS A 51 4.22 11.03 5.79
CA HIS A 51 4.27 10.53 7.16
C HIS A 51 3.63 9.15 7.30
N SER A 52 2.44 8.95 6.70
CA SER A 52 1.76 7.65 6.73
C SER A 52 2.61 6.58 6.06
N THR A 53 3.26 6.90 4.94
CA THR A 53 4.17 5.98 4.24
C THR A 53 5.43 5.67 5.08
N MET A 54 6.05 6.69 5.67
CA MET A 54 7.25 6.56 6.51
C MET A 54 7.04 5.71 7.76
N VAL A 55 5.84 5.73 8.36
CA VAL A 55 5.51 4.84 9.50
C VAL A 55 5.04 3.47 9.05
N SER A 56 4.51 3.32 7.84
CA SER A 56 4.00 2.06 7.31
C SER A 56 5.11 1.06 7.03
N VAL A 57 6.19 1.51 6.37
CA VAL A 57 7.32 0.63 6.02
C VAL A 57 7.90 -0.07 7.26
N PRO A 58 8.38 0.62 8.31
CA PRO A 58 8.96 -0.05 9.46
C PRO A 58 7.95 -0.89 10.26
N ALA A 59 6.67 -0.50 10.30
CA ALA A 59 5.65 -1.24 11.03
C ALA A 59 5.24 -2.54 10.33
N LEU A 60 5.20 -2.56 9.00
CA LEU A 60 4.71 -3.69 8.20
C LEU A 60 5.83 -4.59 7.67
N PHE A 61 7.04 -4.05 7.44
CA PHE A 61 8.25 -4.84 7.19
C PHE A 61 8.94 -5.33 8.47
N ASP A 62 8.30 -5.06 9.61
CA ASP A 62 8.74 -5.49 10.95
C ASP A 62 10.20 -5.10 11.25
N VAL A 63 10.52 -3.84 10.97
CA VAL A 63 11.86 -3.28 11.16
C VAL A 63 12.03 -2.82 12.63
N PRO A 64 13.15 -3.15 13.31
CA PRO A 64 14.29 -3.95 12.84
C PRO A 64 14.22 -5.42 13.24
N ALA A 65 13.06 -5.98 13.61
CA ALA A 65 12.95 -7.36 14.10
C ALA A 65 13.37 -8.40 13.05
N VAL A 66 12.93 -8.25 11.79
CA VAL A 66 13.42 -9.06 10.65
C VAL A 66 14.94 -8.93 10.50
N ASP A 67 15.45 -7.70 10.57
CA ASP A 67 16.87 -7.39 10.35
C ASP A 67 17.78 -7.87 11.49
N LEU A 68 17.21 -8.13 12.68
CA LEU A 68 17.89 -8.64 13.87
C LEU A 68 17.64 -10.13 14.13
N GLY A 69 16.99 -10.85 13.21
CA GLY A 69 16.72 -12.29 13.33
C GLY A 69 15.69 -12.64 14.42
N ARG A 70 14.71 -11.76 14.64
CA ARG A 70 13.61 -11.94 15.63
C ARG A 70 12.25 -12.18 14.98
N SER A 71 12.25 -12.43 13.68
CA SER A 71 11.09 -12.58 12.79
C SER A 71 11.55 -13.39 11.57
N VAL A 72 10.72 -13.48 10.53
CA VAL A 72 11.12 -14.06 9.23
C VAL A 72 12.44 -13.49 8.72
N SER A 73 13.14 -14.25 7.87
CA SER A 73 14.41 -13.79 7.30
C SER A 73 14.21 -12.57 6.38
N PRO A 74 15.23 -11.69 6.24
CA PRO A 74 15.19 -10.62 5.25
C PRO A 74 14.93 -11.10 3.82
N ASP A 75 15.39 -12.31 3.48
CA ASP A 75 15.18 -12.93 2.17
C ASP A 75 13.71 -13.34 1.97
N THR A 76 13.07 -13.92 3.00
CA THR A 76 11.63 -14.21 2.98
C THR A 76 10.80 -12.94 2.79
N ARG A 77 11.13 -11.87 3.53
CA ARG A 77 10.52 -10.55 3.36
C ARG A 77 10.68 -10.05 1.92
N ALA A 78 11.89 -10.13 1.36
CA ALA A 78 12.16 -9.67 0.01
C ALA A 78 11.45 -10.49 -1.07
N LEU A 79 11.39 -11.82 -0.92
CA LEU A 79 10.66 -12.71 -1.83
C LEU A 79 9.16 -12.39 -1.84
N ALA A 80 8.53 -12.27 -0.67
CA ALA A 80 7.12 -11.89 -0.57
C ALA A 80 6.85 -10.52 -1.21
N ALA A 81 7.71 -9.53 -0.94
CA ALA A 81 7.57 -8.18 -1.47
C ALA A 81 7.73 -8.13 -3.00
N HIS A 82 8.70 -8.88 -3.53
CA HIS A 82 8.99 -8.95 -4.96
C HIS A 82 7.90 -9.69 -5.73
N ALA A 83 7.48 -10.87 -5.25
CA ALA A 83 6.39 -11.65 -5.84
C ALA A 83 5.07 -10.86 -5.89
N ALA A 84 4.71 -10.18 -4.79
CA ALA A 84 3.48 -9.39 -4.73
C ALA A 84 3.51 -8.15 -5.63
N SER A 85 4.65 -7.44 -5.70
CA SER A 85 4.80 -6.29 -6.60
C SER A 85 4.77 -6.71 -8.06
N ARG A 86 5.32 -7.90 -8.36
CA ARG A 86 5.31 -8.42 -9.71
C ARG A 86 3.92 -8.79 -10.18
N ALA A 87 3.18 -9.53 -9.36
CA ALA A 87 1.82 -9.95 -9.66
C ALA A 87 0.83 -8.77 -9.72
N PHE A 88 1.08 -7.70 -8.96
CA PHE A 88 0.30 -6.46 -9.09
C PHE A 88 0.54 -5.73 -10.42
N GLY A 89 1.73 -5.89 -11.01
CA GLY A 89 2.13 -5.20 -12.24
C GLY A 89 2.81 -3.84 -12.05
N CYS A 90 3.16 -3.45 -10.81
CA CYS A 90 3.84 -2.17 -10.57
C CYS A 90 5.32 -2.27 -10.95
N SER A 91 5.71 -1.64 -12.06
CA SER A 91 7.10 -1.66 -12.54
C SER A 91 8.07 -0.95 -11.62
N TYR A 92 7.69 0.20 -11.05
CA TYR A 92 8.51 0.93 -10.08
C TYR A 92 8.85 0.07 -8.85
N CYS A 93 7.83 -0.48 -8.20
CA CYS A 93 8.00 -1.28 -6.99
C CYS A 93 8.76 -2.58 -7.27
N THR A 94 8.61 -3.14 -8.48
CA THR A 94 9.34 -4.34 -8.81
C THR A 94 10.85 -4.11 -8.91
N ALA A 95 11.28 -3.03 -9.57
CA ALA A 95 12.69 -2.70 -9.66
C ALA A 95 13.30 -2.51 -8.25
N HIS A 96 12.61 -1.77 -7.39
CA HIS A 96 13.02 -1.58 -5.98
C HIS A 96 13.08 -2.88 -5.17
N THR A 97 12.07 -3.76 -5.32
CA THR A 97 12.05 -5.03 -4.59
C THR A 97 13.05 -6.05 -5.14
N ALA A 98 13.48 -5.93 -6.40
CA ALA A 98 14.55 -6.74 -6.97
C ALA A 98 15.90 -6.46 -6.29
N ILE A 99 16.17 -5.19 -5.97
CA ILE A 99 17.42 -4.75 -5.33
C ILE A 99 17.36 -4.66 -3.80
N MET A 100 16.16 -4.75 -3.21
CA MET A 100 15.91 -4.50 -1.78
C MET A 100 16.88 -5.26 -0.87
N GLY A 101 17.55 -4.55 0.01
CA GLY A 101 18.42 -5.09 1.05
C GLY A 101 17.73 -5.35 2.39
N SER A 102 18.55 -5.68 3.39
CA SER A 102 18.17 -5.53 4.80
C SER A 102 18.71 -4.22 5.36
N VAL A 103 18.20 -3.76 6.50
CA VAL A 103 18.74 -2.58 7.18
C VAL A 103 20.21 -2.79 7.57
N VAL A 104 20.61 -4.01 7.92
CA VAL A 104 21.97 -4.34 8.36
C VAL A 104 22.95 -4.49 7.18
N ARG A 105 22.49 -5.10 6.09
CA ARG A 105 23.32 -5.53 4.97
C ARG A 105 23.25 -4.57 3.77
N GLY A 106 22.15 -3.84 3.65
CA GLY A 106 21.86 -3.04 2.47
C GLY A 106 21.67 -3.87 1.21
N PRO A 107 21.47 -3.21 0.05
CA PRO A 107 21.19 -3.89 -1.22
C PRO A 107 22.39 -4.71 -1.74
N ALA A 108 23.63 -4.31 -1.44
CA ALA A 108 24.84 -4.96 -1.95
C ALA A 108 25.16 -6.34 -1.34
N ASP A 109 24.66 -6.62 -0.14
CA ASP A 109 24.91 -7.87 0.62
C ASP A 109 23.64 -8.78 0.66
N ALA A 110 22.62 -8.46 -0.15
CA ALA A 110 21.42 -9.28 -0.33
C ALA A 110 21.68 -10.44 -1.32
N PRO A 111 20.78 -11.44 -1.44
CA PRO A 111 20.81 -12.35 -2.59
C PRO A 111 20.97 -11.54 -3.88
N THR A 112 21.76 -12.04 -4.83
CA THR A 112 22.00 -11.32 -6.09
C THR A 112 20.66 -10.96 -6.74
N ILE A 113 20.62 -9.81 -7.41
CA ILE A 113 19.41 -9.33 -8.10
C ILE A 113 18.89 -10.43 -9.04
N ASP A 114 19.78 -11.06 -9.82
CA ASP A 114 19.47 -12.21 -10.67
C ASP A 114 18.86 -13.38 -9.88
N GLY A 115 19.45 -13.73 -8.73
CA GLY A 115 18.95 -14.81 -7.87
C GLY A 115 17.54 -14.54 -7.36
N ARG A 116 17.26 -13.29 -6.96
CA ARG A 116 15.92 -12.90 -6.51
C ARG A 116 14.90 -12.91 -7.65
N VAL A 117 15.25 -12.34 -8.79
CA VAL A 117 14.38 -12.33 -9.96
C VAL A 117 14.10 -13.76 -10.42
N ALA A 118 15.13 -14.62 -10.52
CA ALA A 118 14.97 -16.03 -10.88
C ALA A 118 14.13 -16.81 -9.86
N SER A 119 14.22 -16.49 -8.56
CA SER A 119 13.40 -17.13 -7.52
C SER A 119 11.91 -16.87 -7.71
N VAL A 120 11.55 -15.69 -8.22
CA VAL A 120 10.15 -15.33 -8.50
C VAL A 120 9.73 -15.72 -9.92
N SER A 121 10.61 -15.74 -10.91
CA SER A 121 10.27 -16.19 -12.27
C SER A 121 10.20 -17.72 -12.39
N THR A 122 11.07 -18.45 -11.69
CA THR A 122 11.22 -19.92 -11.74
C THR A 122 11.28 -20.52 -10.33
N PRO A 123 10.16 -20.47 -9.57
CA PRO A 123 10.12 -20.85 -8.16
C PRO A 123 10.26 -22.37 -7.93
N GLU A 124 10.24 -23.20 -8.97
CA GLU A 124 10.34 -24.66 -8.85
C GLU A 124 11.68 -25.11 -8.26
N ARG A 125 12.70 -24.23 -8.32
CA ARG A 125 14.03 -24.41 -7.74
C ARG A 125 14.13 -24.04 -6.26
N LEU A 126 13.10 -23.40 -5.70
CA LEU A 126 13.05 -23.04 -4.30
C LEU A 126 12.69 -24.25 -3.43
N ASP A 127 13.12 -24.22 -2.17
CA ASP A 127 12.58 -25.12 -1.16
C ASP A 127 11.06 -24.89 -0.98
N PRO A 128 10.32 -25.88 -0.44
CA PRO A 128 8.86 -25.78 -0.31
C PRO A 128 8.38 -24.53 0.47
N ALA A 129 9.06 -24.17 1.56
CA ALA A 129 8.66 -23.03 2.39
C ALA A 129 8.84 -21.69 1.66
N SER A 130 9.96 -21.51 0.96
CA SER A 130 10.23 -20.33 0.13
C SER A 130 9.30 -20.25 -1.08
N ARG A 131 8.94 -21.40 -1.67
CA ARG A 131 7.99 -21.47 -2.78
C ARG A 131 6.58 -21.06 -2.35
N ALA A 132 6.13 -21.54 -1.18
CA ALA A 132 4.84 -21.14 -0.61
C ALA A 132 4.75 -19.61 -0.40
N VAL A 133 5.85 -18.96 -0.02
CA VAL A 133 5.93 -17.49 0.10
C VAL A 133 5.77 -16.80 -1.24
N VAL A 134 6.43 -17.29 -2.30
CA VAL A 134 6.30 -16.74 -3.66
C VAL A 134 4.89 -16.94 -4.21
N ASP A 135 4.31 -18.12 -4.03
CA ASP A 135 2.97 -18.44 -4.52
C ASP A 135 1.89 -17.64 -3.77
N TYR A 136 2.01 -17.49 -2.45
CA TYR A 136 1.19 -16.57 -1.67
C TYR A 136 1.36 -15.11 -2.15
N GLY A 137 2.60 -14.66 -2.33
CA GLY A 137 2.90 -13.31 -2.81
C GLY A 137 2.25 -13.03 -4.17
N ARG A 138 2.28 -13.99 -5.08
CA ARG A 138 1.59 -13.90 -6.39
C ARG A 138 0.08 -13.85 -6.22
N ALA A 139 -0.49 -14.80 -5.49
CA ALA A 139 -1.93 -14.93 -5.26
C ALA A 139 -2.54 -13.65 -4.67
N VAL A 140 -1.92 -13.08 -3.63
CA VAL A 140 -2.38 -11.84 -2.97
C VAL A 140 -2.00 -10.57 -3.72
N GLY A 141 -0.98 -10.65 -4.57
CA GLY A 141 -0.47 -9.52 -5.36
C GLY A 141 -1.37 -9.16 -6.53
N THR A 142 -1.97 -10.17 -7.17
CA THR A 142 -2.99 -10.00 -8.23
C THR A 142 -4.25 -9.35 -7.67
N MET A 143 -4.90 -8.50 -8.46
CA MET A 143 -6.12 -7.78 -8.09
C MET A 143 -7.18 -7.98 -9.19
N PRO A 144 -8.25 -8.78 -8.94
CA PRO A 144 -8.56 -9.49 -7.69
C PRO A 144 -7.56 -10.62 -7.35
N PRO A 145 -7.40 -10.98 -6.06
CA PRO A 145 -6.54 -12.09 -5.65
C PRO A 145 -6.97 -13.39 -6.32
N ASP A 146 -5.99 -14.17 -6.78
CA ASP A 146 -6.23 -15.44 -7.45
C ASP A 146 -5.82 -16.61 -6.55
N ARG A 147 -6.71 -17.60 -6.40
CA ARG A 147 -6.49 -18.81 -5.58
C ARG A 147 -5.96 -18.55 -4.16
N ILE A 148 -6.30 -17.40 -3.57
CA ILE A 148 -5.73 -16.92 -2.30
C ILE A 148 -5.93 -17.90 -1.13
N GLU A 149 -7.08 -18.55 -1.03
CA GLU A 149 -7.36 -19.51 0.05
C GLU A 149 -6.39 -20.71 0.02
N ALA A 150 -6.13 -21.25 -1.17
CA ALA A 150 -5.18 -22.35 -1.35
C ALA A 150 -3.75 -21.90 -1.06
N ALA A 151 -3.39 -20.68 -1.47
CA ALA A 151 -2.06 -20.13 -1.22
C ALA A 151 -1.81 -19.84 0.27
N VAL A 152 -2.82 -19.37 1.00
CA VAL A 152 -2.76 -19.21 2.47
C VAL A 152 -2.62 -20.57 3.15
N ALA A 153 -3.41 -21.57 2.77
CA ALA A 153 -3.32 -22.91 3.35
C ALA A 153 -1.94 -23.57 3.12
N GLU A 154 -1.36 -23.40 1.92
CA GLU A 154 0.01 -23.86 1.64
C GLU A 154 1.02 -23.11 2.52
N LEU A 155 0.88 -21.79 2.67
CA LEU A 155 1.75 -21.00 3.53
C LEU A 155 1.69 -21.45 5.00
N GLU A 156 0.51 -21.73 5.52
CA GLU A 156 0.27 -22.26 6.89
C GLU A 156 0.92 -23.62 7.11
N SER A 157 1.12 -24.42 6.06
CA SER A 157 1.75 -25.73 6.18
C SER A 157 3.26 -25.68 6.41
N HIS A 158 3.91 -24.55 6.10
CA HIS A 158 5.37 -24.37 6.21
C HIS A 158 5.80 -23.30 7.22
N HIS A 159 4.93 -22.37 7.58
CA HIS A 159 5.25 -21.22 8.44
C HIS A 159 4.36 -21.19 9.67
N ASP A 160 4.93 -20.81 10.82
CA ASP A 160 4.13 -20.64 12.04
C ASP A 160 3.27 -19.37 11.97
N ALA A 161 2.37 -19.20 12.95
CA ALA A 161 1.44 -18.08 12.97
C ALA A 161 2.12 -16.70 13.02
N MET A 162 3.30 -16.59 13.66
CA MET A 162 4.03 -15.33 13.78
C MET A 162 4.75 -14.96 12.48
N ASP A 163 5.28 -15.97 11.79
CA ASP A 163 5.91 -15.85 10.48
C ASP A 163 4.87 -15.57 9.39
N LEU A 164 3.72 -16.24 9.44
CA LEU A 164 2.58 -15.97 8.56
C LEU A 164 2.10 -14.52 8.70
N GLU A 165 1.90 -14.03 9.93
CA GLU A 165 1.52 -12.62 10.15
C GLU A 165 2.58 -11.66 9.56
N ALA A 166 3.88 -11.95 9.71
CA ALA A 166 4.94 -11.14 9.10
C ALA A 166 4.87 -11.15 7.57
N ILE A 167 4.74 -12.31 6.93
CA ILE A 167 4.65 -12.44 5.47
C ILE A 167 3.41 -11.70 4.94
N VAL A 168 2.26 -11.86 5.60
CA VAL A 168 1.03 -11.13 5.26
C VAL A 168 1.27 -9.62 5.35
N LEU A 169 1.84 -9.12 6.44
CA LEU A 169 2.08 -7.68 6.61
C LEU A 169 3.06 -7.10 5.59
N VAL A 170 4.06 -7.87 5.15
CA VAL A 170 4.93 -7.47 4.03
C VAL A 170 4.11 -7.25 2.76
N THR A 171 3.20 -8.18 2.43
CA THR A 171 2.33 -8.02 1.26
C THR A 171 1.31 -6.90 1.41
N VAL A 172 0.81 -6.62 2.62
CA VAL A 172 -0.01 -5.44 2.96
C VAL A 172 0.75 -4.15 2.70
N CYS A 173 2.02 -4.06 3.15
CA CYS A 173 2.87 -2.92 2.87
C CYS A 173 3.05 -2.73 1.36
N MET A 174 3.31 -3.82 0.63
CA MET A 174 3.40 -3.71 -0.82
C MET A 174 2.06 -3.31 -1.44
N GLY A 175 0.91 -3.62 -0.85
CA GLY A 175 -0.39 -3.16 -1.37
C GLY A 175 -0.50 -1.64 -1.32
N LEU A 176 -0.05 -1.05 -0.21
CA LEU A 176 0.07 0.40 -0.04
C LEU A 176 1.05 0.99 -1.07
N LEU A 177 2.28 0.49 -1.11
CA LEU A 177 3.35 1.06 -1.94
C LEU A 177 3.10 0.87 -3.44
N ASN A 178 2.65 -0.32 -3.85
CA ASN A 178 2.28 -0.61 -5.24
C ASN A 178 1.22 0.39 -5.71
N ARG A 179 0.14 0.58 -4.94
CA ARG A 179 -0.92 1.51 -5.34
C ARG A 179 -0.46 2.96 -5.34
N LEU A 180 0.25 3.42 -4.31
CA LEU A 180 0.76 4.79 -4.24
C LEU A 180 1.60 5.12 -5.46
N PHE A 181 2.65 4.34 -5.68
CA PHE A 181 3.68 4.72 -6.65
C PHE A 181 3.24 4.45 -8.08
N ASP A 182 2.47 3.37 -8.30
CA ASP A 182 1.89 3.08 -9.61
C ASP A 182 0.85 4.13 -10.04
N THR A 183 -0.06 4.52 -9.14
CA THR A 183 -1.09 5.52 -9.46
C THR A 183 -0.51 6.90 -9.70
N LEU A 184 0.50 7.30 -8.89
CA LEU A 184 1.21 8.55 -9.13
C LEU A 184 1.98 8.53 -10.46
N GLY A 185 2.48 7.37 -10.88
CA GLY A 185 3.39 7.24 -12.02
C GLY A 185 4.81 7.72 -11.68
N VAL A 186 5.29 7.43 -10.45
CA VAL A 186 6.58 7.93 -9.94
C VAL A 186 7.73 7.56 -10.90
N PRO A 187 8.57 8.50 -11.36
CA PRO A 187 9.71 8.16 -12.20
C PRO A 187 10.74 7.34 -11.41
N LEU A 188 11.26 6.27 -12.02
CA LEU A 188 12.29 5.43 -11.42
C LEU A 188 13.62 6.17 -11.28
N GLU A 189 14.34 5.93 -10.19
CA GLU A 189 15.71 6.43 -10.02
C GLU A 189 16.66 5.74 -11.01
N THR A 190 17.56 6.51 -11.62
CA THR A 190 18.50 6.03 -12.65
C THR A 190 19.31 4.84 -12.11
N ALA A 191 19.84 4.96 -10.89
CA ALA A 191 20.63 3.91 -10.24
C ALA A 191 19.85 2.58 -10.05
N VAL A 192 18.54 2.67 -9.80
CA VAL A 192 17.68 1.49 -9.58
C VAL A 192 17.36 0.83 -10.91
N GLN A 193 17.06 1.63 -11.93
CA GLN A 193 16.82 1.14 -13.28
C GLN A 193 18.06 0.46 -13.88
N GLU A 194 19.24 1.05 -13.71
CA GLU A 194 20.51 0.45 -14.16
C GLU A 194 20.82 -0.86 -13.44
N ALA A 195 20.56 -0.94 -12.13
CA ALA A 195 20.86 -2.16 -11.35
C ALA A 195 19.88 -3.30 -11.63
N ALA A 196 18.59 -3.01 -11.77
CA ALA A 196 17.53 -4.03 -11.87
C ALA A 196 17.08 -4.34 -13.30
N GLY A 197 17.34 -3.43 -14.24
CA GLY A 197 16.73 -3.45 -15.58
C GLY A 197 17.05 -4.70 -16.39
N ASP A 198 18.34 -5.02 -16.56
CA ASP A 198 18.77 -6.18 -17.33
C ASP A 198 18.30 -7.51 -16.72
N PRO A 199 18.51 -7.78 -15.41
CA PRO A 199 18.00 -8.98 -14.75
C PRO A 199 16.49 -9.19 -14.94
N LEU A 200 15.70 -8.12 -14.75
CA LEU A 200 14.25 -8.16 -14.85
C LEU A 200 13.75 -8.32 -16.29
N THR A 201 14.39 -7.65 -17.24
CA THR A 201 14.02 -7.74 -18.66
C THR A 201 14.29 -9.15 -19.18
N ALA A 202 15.48 -9.68 -18.92
CA ALA A 202 15.90 -10.99 -19.41
C ALA A 202 15.07 -12.15 -18.81
N SER A 203 14.71 -12.06 -17.53
CA SER A 203 14.09 -13.19 -16.81
C SER A 203 12.58 -13.05 -16.58
N ALA A 204 12.01 -11.86 -16.80
CA ALA A 204 10.63 -11.57 -16.43
C ALA A 204 9.87 -10.65 -17.41
N GLY A 205 10.45 -10.31 -18.57
CA GLY A 205 9.78 -9.47 -19.57
C GLY A 205 9.41 -8.07 -19.07
N TRP A 206 10.17 -7.56 -18.11
CA TRP A 206 9.90 -6.28 -17.47
C TRP A 206 10.21 -5.09 -18.38
N SER A 207 9.44 -4.01 -18.22
CA SER A 207 9.78 -2.68 -18.71
C SER A 207 9.40 -1.61 -17.67
N PRO A 208 10.10 -0.46 -17.64
CA PRO A 208 9.77 0.65 -16.74
C PRO A 208 8.40 1.26 -17.05
N GLY A 209 7.96 1.24 -18.30
CA GLY A 209 6.65 1.74 -18.73
C GLY A 209 6.47 3.23 -18.39
N LYS A 210 5.34 3.59 -17.77
CA LYS A 210 5.05 4.96 -17.31
C LYS A 210 6.02 5.51 -16.25
N HIS A 211 6.92 4.67 -15.73
CA HIS A 211 7.91 5.06 -14.73
C HIS A 211 9.28 5.39 -15.34
N GLU A 212 9.45 5.29 -16.66
CA GLU A 212 10.64 5.82 -17.33
C GLU A 212 10.74 7.33 -17.08
N GLN A 213 11.95 7.84 -16.82
CA GLN A 213 12.16 9.28 -16.72
C GLN A 213 12.03 9.92 -18.11
N GLU A 214 11.16 10.92 -18.24
CA GLU A 214 11.05 11.74 -19.45
C GLU A 214 12.05 12.91 -19.40
N GLY A 215 12.77 13.15 -20.50
CA GLY A 215 13.72 14.26 -20.63
C GLY A 215 15.08 14.02 -19.97
N ASP A 216 15.75 15.10 -19.56
CA ASP A 216 17.04 15.02 -18.84
C ASP A 216 16.84 14.34 -17.48
N ARG A 217 17.63 13.29 -17.22
CA ARG A 217 17.56 12.53 -15.97
C ARG A 217 18.10 13.40 -14.83
N LEU A 218 17.23 13.73 -13.88
CA LEU A 218 17.56 14.61 -12.75
C LEU A 218 18.62 14.02 -11.80
N ASP A 219 18.87 12.73 -11.93
CA ASP A 219 19.74 11.91 -11.10
C ASP A 219 20.78 11.13 -11.91
N GLU A 220 21.12 11.63 -13.10
CA GLU A 220 22.13 11.02 -13.96
C GLU A 220 23.46 10.86 -13.22
N GLY A 221 24.01 9.64 -13.22
CA GLY A 221 25.24 9.30 -12.51
C GLY A 221 25.07 9.01 -11.01
N GLU A 222 23.85 9.08 -10.46
CA GLU A 222 23.57 8.54 -9.11
C GLU A 222 23.91 7.04 -9.07
N ARG A 223 24.45 6.58 -7.94
CA ARG A 223 24.74 5.16 -7.70
C ARG A 223 24.06 4.69 -6.43
N LEU A 224 23.74 3.40 -6.38
CA LEU A 224 23.24 2.76 -5.16
C LEU A 224 24.25 2.95 -4.03
N VAL A 225 23.79 3.53 -2.93
CA VAL A 225 24.61 3.84 -1.76
C VAL A 225 24.57 2.69 -0.78
N THR A 226 25.76 2.18 -0.40
CA THR A 226 25.92 1.32 0.76
C THR A 226 26.36 2.14 1.96
N GLN A 227 25.58 2.10 3.04
CA GLN A 227 25.85 2.90 4.23
C GLN A 227 26.57 2.08 5.32
N PRO A 228 27.57 2.64 6.03
CA PRO A 228 28.23 1.98 7.15
C PRO A 228 27.21 1.49 8.20
N ARG A 229 27.43 0.28 8.73
CA ARG A 229 26.55 -0.32 9.76
C ARG A 229 26.41 0.54 11.02
N LEU A 230 27.45 1.27 11.39
CA LEU A 230 27.46 2.14 12.57
C LEU A 230 26.38 3.25 12.51
N LEU A 231 26.01 3.72 11.31
CA LEU A 231 24.99 4.76 11.14
C LEU A 231 23.59 4.30 11.56
N MET A 232 23.32 2.97 11.57
CA MET A 232 22.06 2.41 12.06
C MET A 232 21.73 2.85 13.48
N VAL A 233 22.76 3.00 14.33
CA VAL A 233 22.62 3.40 15.74
C VAL A 233 22.01 4.81 15.86
N LYS A 234 22.12 5.63 14.82
CA LYS A 234 21.50 6.95 14.73
C LYS A 234 20.17 6.90 13.97
N GLU A 235 20.15 6.23 12.82
CA GLU A 235 19.03 6.27 11.87
C GLU A 235 17.80 5.54 12.41
N VAL A 236 17.98 4.34 13.00
CA VAL A 236 16.85 3.56 13.53
C VAL A 236 16.15 4.29 14.68
N PRO A 237 16.86 4.79 15.73
CA PRO A 237 16.19 5.57 16.77
C PRO A 237 15.55 6.87 16.26
N ALA A 238 16.14 7.53 15.27
CA ALA A 238 15.57 8.74 14.67
C ALA A 238 14.27 8.44 13.91
N ALA A 239 14.21 7.33 13.16
CA ALA A 239 12.99 6.85 12.52
C ALA A 239 11.92 6.46 13.55
N GLU A 240 12.30 5.79 14.65
CA GLU A 240 11.36 5.50 15.74
C GLU A 240 10.85 6.76 16.45
N ALA A 241 11.70 7.77 16.64
CA ALA A 241 11.29 9.07 17.17
C ALA A 241 10.31 9.79 16.24
N HIS A 242 10.54 9.73 14.92
CA HIS A 242 9.58 10.24 13.93
C HIS A 242 8.25 9.50 14.01
N ALA A 243 8.25 8.17 14.03
CA ALA A 243 7.02 7.38 14.15
C ALA A 243 6.24 7.67 15.43
N ARG A 244 6.93 7.94 16.56
CA ARG A 244 6.27 8.38 17.80
C ARG A 244 5.59 9.73 17.67
N ARG A 245 6.13 10.67 16.89
CA ARG A 245 5.52 11.98 16.64
C ARG A 245 4.32 11.86 15.70
N VAL A 246 4.45 11.13 14.60
CA VAL A 246 3.35 10.92 13.64
C VAL A 246 2.16 10.24 14.30
N LEU A 247 2.41 9.26 15.17
CA LEU A 247 1.37 8.51 15.86
C LEU A 247 1.05 9.10 17.24
N ALA A 248 1.34 10.37 17.53
CA ALA A 248 1.21 10.91 18.89
C ALA A 248 -0.23 10.77 19.43
N ASP A 249 -1.21 11.03 18.58
CA ASP A 249 -2.63 11.04 18.92
C ASP A 249 -3.29 9.65 18.82
N VAL A 250 -2.57 8.66 18.30
CA VAL A 250 -3.06 7.29 18.17
C VAL A 250 -2.83 6.51 19.47
N PRO A 251 -3.88 5.99 20.13
CA PRO A 251 -3.75 5.28 21.40
C PRO A 251 -2.75 4.13 21.34
N LYS A 252 -1.99 3.94 22.43
CA LYS A 252 -0.95 2.88 22.49
C LYS A 252 -1.51 1.55 22.96
N ARG A 253 -2.47 1.57 23.90
CA ARG A 253 -3.01 0.34 24.51
C ARG A 253 -4.13 -0.24 23.68
N LYS A 254 -4.16 -1.57 23.53
CA LYS A 254 -5.19 -2.27 22.73
C LYS A 254 -6.62 -1.91 23.18
N GLY A 255 -6.87 -1.80 24.49
CA GLY A 255 -8.19 -1.42 25.01
C GLY A 255 -8.63 0.01 24.63
N GLU A 256 -7.70 0.97 24.63
CA GLU A 256 -7.96 2.36 24.22
C GLU A 256 -8.16 2.44 22.70
N GLN A 257 -7.37 1.68 21.92
CA GLN A 257 -7.54 1.55 20.47
C GLN A 257 -8.93 1.00 20.11
N ARG A 258 -9.40 -0.05 20.79
CA ARG A 258 -10.74 -0.63 20.60
C ARG A 258 -11.83 0.41 20.85
N ARG A 259 -11.73 1.17 21.95
CA ARG A 259 -12.70 2.22 22.28
C ARG A 259 -12.73 3.32 21.22
N ALA A 260 -11.56 3.83 20.84
CA ALA A 260 -11.46 4.87 19.81
C ALA A 260 -12.07 4.43 18.46
N LEU A 261 -11.86 3.17 18.07
CA LEU A 261 -12.49 2.61 16.86
C LEU A 261 -14.00 2.48 17.02
N GLN A 262 -14.50 1.96 18.14
CA GLN A 262 -15.94 1.90 18.39
C GLN A 262 -16.59 3.28 18.32
N ASP A 263 -15.99 4.28 18.97
CA ASP A 263 -16.54 5.63 19.05
C ASP A 263 -16.55 6.32 17.68
N ALA A 264 -15.45 6.21 16.92
CA ALA A 264 -15.32 6.87 15.62
C ALA A 264 -16.03 6.09 14.49
N ALA A 265 -15.71 4.80 14.34
CA ALA A 265 -16.17 3.96 13.24
C ALA A 265 -17.54 3.34 13.48
N GLY A 266 -18.01 3.25 14.74
CA GLY A 266 -19.26 2.57 15.10
C GLY A 266 -19.14 1.05 15.21
N PHE A 267 -17.94 0.49 15.09
CA PHE A 267 -17.64 -0.93 15.29
C PHE A 267 -16.16 -1.14 15.60
N VAL A 268 -15.80 -2.31 16.14
CA VAL A 268 -14.40 -2.75 16.25
C VAL A 268 -14.09 -3.76 15.14
N PRO A 269 -13.20 -3.43 14.18
CA PRO A 269 -12.80 -4.37 13.14
C PRO A 269 -12.12 -5.63 13.70
N TYR A 270 -12.36 -6.79 13.09
CA TYR A 270 -11.82 -8.08 13.54
C TYR A 270 -10.29 -8.13 13.57
N TRP A 271 -9.61 -7.32 12.73
CA TRP A 271 -8.16 -7.25 12.70
C TRP A 271 -7.54 -6.78 14.01
N MET A 272 -8.33 -6.18 14.92
CA MET A 272 -7.88 -5.90 16.29
C MET A 272 -7.55 -7.15 17.08
N GLU A 273 -8.18 -8.28 16.76
CA GLU A 273 -7.98 -9.56 17.41
C GLU A 273 -6.97 -10.45 16.67
N THR A 274 -6.84 -10.30 15.35
CA THR A 274 -5.91 -11.10 14.54
C THR A 274 -4.54 -10.45 14.30
N LEU A 275 -4.38 -9.13 14.54
CA LEU A 275 -3.07 -8.47 14.52
C LEU A 275 -2.40 -8.49 15.90
N HIS A 276 -1.42 -9.38 16.06
CA HIS A 276 -0.65 -9.51 17.29
C HIS A 276 0.48 -8.47 17.35
N ARG A 277 1.03 -8.07 16.20
CA ARG A 277 2.12 -7.09 16.12
C ARG A 277 1.64 -5.69 16.46
N GLY A 278 2.03 -5.19 17.64
CA GLY A 278 1.56 -3.92 18.18
C GLY A 278 1.83 -2.69 17.30
N LYS A 279 2.98 -2.64 16.59
CA LYS A 279 3.32 -1.57 15.64
C LYS A 279 2.34 -1.57 14.45
N ALA A 280 2.08 -2.74 13.85
CA ALA A 280 1.16 -2.90 12.73
C ALA A 280 -0.29 -2.60 13.12
N ARG A 281 -0.75 -3.13 14.27
CA ARG A 281 -2.09 -2.84 14.79
C ARG A 281 -2.30 -1.35 15.02
N ARG A 282 -1.32 -0.66 15.61
CA ARG A 282 -1.39 0.80 15.83
C ARG A 282 -1.42 1.59 14.52
N LEU A 283 -0.72 1.11 13.48
CA LEU A 283 -0.81 1.69 12.13
C LEU A 283 -2.20 1.53 11.52
N PHE A 284 -2.86 0.38 11.67
CA PHE A 284 -4.22 0.20 11.15
C PHE A 284 -5.22 1.14 11.86
N VAL A 285 -5.05 1.33 13.18
CA VAL A 285 -5.83 2.33 13.93
C VAL A 285 -5.57 3.74 13.40
N HIS A 286 -4.31 4.10 13.12
CA HIS A 286 -3.92 5.38 12.52
C HIS A 286 -4.61 5.62 11.18
N TRP A 287 -4.54 4.66 10.26
CA TRP A 287 -5.19 4.76 8.95
C TRP A 287 -6.70 4.96 9.08
N MET A 288 -7.35 4.20 9.96
CA MET A 288 -8.79 4.34 10.18
C MET A 288 -9.13 5.72 10.74
N LEU A 289 -8.55 6.08 11.88
CA LEU A 289 -8.95 7.29 12.61
C LEU A 289 -8.53 8.56 11.88
N GLU A 290 -7.30 8.65 11.39
CA GLU A 290 -6.75 9.92 10.90
C GLU A 290 -6.76 10.07 9.38
N ARG A 291 -6.95 8.98 8.61
CA ARG A 291 -6.94 9.04 7.14
C ARG A 291 -8.30 8.76 6.54
N MET A 292 -9.02 7.75 7.05
CA MET A 292 -10.34 7.36 6.53
C MET A 292 -11.49 8.13 7.18
N LEU A 293 -11.46 8.34 8.49
CA LEU A 293 -12.60 8.89 9.26
C LEU A 293 -12.53 10.39 9.54
N THR A 294 -11.45 11.06 9.13
CA THR A 294 -11.29 12.52 9.23
C THR A 294 -11.61 13.18 7.90
N GLY A 295 -12.22 14.38 7.94
CA GLY A 295 -12.42 15.22 6.76
C GLY A 295 -11.11 15.47 6.02
N GLY A 296 -11.17 15.42 4.70
CA GLY A 296 -10.02 15.61 3.84
C GLY A 296 -9.62 17.07 3.69
N VAL A 297 -8.57 17.27 2.90
CA VAL A 297 -8.11 18.60 2.51
C VAL A 297 -9.26 19.31 1.83
N ASP A 298 -9.76 18.73 0.73
CA ASP A 298 -10.92 19.22 -0.01
C ASP A 298 -12.23 18.89 0.72
N PRO A 299 -13.16 19.86 0.87
CA PRO A 299 -14.44 19.61 1.55
C PRO A 299 -15.26 18.47 0.93
N ALA A 300 -15.11 18.24 -0.38
CA ALA A 300 -15.74 17.13 -1.07
C ALA A 300 -15.17 15.76 -0.64
N VAL A 301 -13.90 15.71 -0.20
CA VAL A 301 -13.20 14.50 0.24
C VAL A 301 -13.47 14.25 1.72
N ASP A 302 -14.75 14.15 2.08
CA ASP A 302 -15.21 13.84 3.42
C ASP A 302 -15.11 12.32 3.74
N PRO A 303 -15.32 11.89 5.01
CA PRO A 303 -15.27 10.48 5.37
C PRO A 303 -16.27 9.59 4.61
N GLY A 304 -17.44 10.13 4.24
CA GLY A 304 -18.45 9.42 3.47
C GLY A 304 -17.98 9.14 2.05
N LEU A 305 -17.35 10.11 1.38
CA LEU A 305 -16.73 9.93 0.07
C LEU A 305 -15.54 8.97 0.14
N LYS A 306 -14.66 9.09 1.14
CA LYS A 306 -13.52 8.16 1.31
C LYS A 306 -13.97 6.72 1.51
N ALA A 307 -15.02 6.50 2.29
CA ALA A 307 -15.60 5.17 2.47
C ALA A 307 -16.30 4.68 1.20
N THR A 308 -16.99 5.56 0.45
CA THR A 308 -17.60 5.22 -0.85
C THR A 308 -16.53 4.87 -1.89
N PHE A 309 -15.40 5.57 -1.89
CA PHE A 309 -14.23 5.27 -2.71
C PHE A 309 -13.73 3.84 -2.42
N GLY A 310 -13.53 3.53 -1.14
CA GLY A 310 -13.11 2.20 -0.70
C GLY A 310 -14.13 1.11 -1.01
N TRP A 311 -15.43 1.43 -0.95
CA TRP A 311 -16.53 0.56 -1.35
C TRP A 311 -16.44 0.18 -2.83
N VAL A 312 -16.27 1.17 -3.70
CA VAL A 312 -16.12 0.96 -5.16
C VAL A 312 -14.95 0.03 -5.45
N GLN A 313 -13.78 0.31 -4.85
CA GLN A 313 -12.60 -0.54 -5.05
C GLN A 313 -12.82 -1.96 -4.54
N ALA A 314 -13.28 -2.12 -3.30
CA ALA A 314 -13.44 -3.44 -2.69
C ALA A 314 -14.49 -4.30 -3.42
N ARG A 315 -15.58 -3.68 -3.89
CA ARG A 315 -16.63 -4.33 -4.68
C ARG A 315 -16.10 -4.79 -6.03
N ALA A 316 -15.35 -3.95 -6.74
CA ALA A 316 -14.83 -4.25 -8.07
C ALA A 316 -13.89 -5.47 -8.11
N VAL A 317 -13.22 -5.79 -6.99
CA VAL A 317 -12.37 -6.98 -6.85
C VAL A 317 -12.99 -8.09 -5.99
N GLY A 318 -14.30 -8.04 -5.73
CA GLY A 318 -15.04 -9.10 -5.06
C GLY A 318 -14.68 -9.34 -3.58
N ASN A 319 -14.05 -8.38 -2.90
CA ASN A 319 -13.70 -8.52 -1.49
C ASN A 319 -14.88 -8.11 -0.60
N THR A 320 -15.75 -9.08 -0.32
CA THR A 320 -17.00 -8.85 0.42
C THR A 320 -16.79 -8.42 1.87
N ILE A 321 -15.70 -8.81 2.52
CA ILE A 321 -15.39 -8.39 3.90
C ILE A 321 -15.08 -6.89 3.91
N LEU A 322 -14.12 -6.46 3.09
CA LEU A 322 -13.74 -5.05 3.03
C LEU A 322 -14.87 -4.18 2.47
N ALA A 323 -15.58 -4.67 1.47
CA ALA A 323 -16.75 -4.00 0.92
C ALA A 323 -17.83 -3.79 2.00
N SER A 324 -18.10 -4.78 2.85
CA SER A 324 -19.05 -4.63 3.97
C SER A 324 -18.61 -3.54 4.96
N HIS A 325 -17.32 -3.50 5.31
CA HIS A 325 -16.79 -2.43 6.18
C HIS A 325 -16.93 -1.04 5.53
N MET A 326 -16.57 -0.91 4.26
CA MET A 326 -16.59 0.37 3.56
C MET A 326 -18.01 0.88 3.31
N ALA A 327 -18.96 -0.01 2.96
CA ALA A 327 -20.37 0.35 2.84
C ALA A 327 -20.95 0.83 4.18
N PHE A 328 -20.67 0.12 5.27
CA PHE A 328 -21.10 0.52 6.62
C PHE A 328 -20.57 1.92 6.98
N LEU A 329 -19.28 2.17 6.73
CA LEU A 329 -18.66 3.46 7.00
C LEU A 329 -19.22 4.59 6.13
N ALA A 330 -19.52 4.32 4.86
CA ALA A 330 -20.11 5.30 3.96
C ALA A 330 -21.52 5.71 4.41
N VAL A 331 -22.34 4.73 4.84
CA VAL A 331 -23.67 5.02 5.40
C VAL A 331 -23.59 5.81 6.70
N ARG A 332 -22.65 5.47 7.57
CA ARG A 332 -22.37 6.25 8.78
C ARG A 332 -21.85 7.66 8.46
N GLY A 333 -21.15 7.81 7.34
CA GLY A 333 -20.69 9.08 6.78
C GLY A 333 -21.78 9.89 6.06
N GLY A 334 -23.04 9.41 6.03
CA GLY A 334 -24.19 10.14 5.49
C GLY A 334 -24.60 9.75 4.06
N VAL A 335 -23.96 8.76 3.43
CA VAL A 335 -24.33 8.28 2.10
C VAL A 335 -25.45 7.25 2.21
N SER A 336 -26.58 7.42 1.53
CA SER A 336 -27.66 6.43 1.63
C SER A 336 -27.29 5.09 0.98
N PRO A 337 -27.83 3.95 1.45
CA PRO A 337 -27.64 2.66 0.78
C PRO A 337 -28.05 2.67 -0.70
N GLY A 338 -29.07 3.44 -1.06
CA GLY A 338 -29.50 3.61 -2.46
C GLY A 338 -28.50 4.37 -3.32
N GLU A 339 -27.82 5.39 -2.77
CA GLU A 339 -26.72 6.07 -3.46
C GLU A 339 -25.52 5.14 -3.63
N LEU A 340 -25.15 4.38 -2.61
CA LEU A 340 -24.06 3.39 -2.69
C LEU A 340 -24.32 2.31 -3.75
N ALA A 341 -25.55 1.82 -3.84
CA ALA A 341 -25.95 0.86 -4.88
C ALA A 341 -25.75 1.46 -6.28
N ARG A 342 -26.27 2.68 -6.52
CA ARG A 342 -26.10 3.39 -7.80
C ARG A 342 -24.64 3.58 -8.16
N VAL A 343 -23.82 4.06 -7.22
CA VAL A 343 -22.38 4.29 -7.46
C VAL A 343 -21.67 2.99 -7.83
N GLY A 344 -22.01 1.88 -7.15
CA GLY A 344 -21.41 0.57 -7.41
C GLY A 344 -21.88 -0.12 -8.70
N ASP A 345 -23.05 0.25 -9.23
CA ASP A 345 -23.60 -0.30 -10.49
C ASP A 345 -23.19 0.52 -11.72
N ARG A 346 -22.72 1.75 -11.54
CA ARG A 346 -22.30 2.62 -12.63
C ARG A 346 -21.00 2.15 -13.28
N ASP A 347 -21.11 1.65 -14.51
CA ASP A 347 -20.00 1.51 -15.47
C ASP A 347 -19.82 2.85 -16.22
N ASP A 348 -19.51 3.91 -15.48
CA ASP A 348 -19.25 5.24 -16.07
C ASP A 348 -17.84 5.22 -16.69
N ARG A 349 -17.73 4.60 -17.88
CA ARG A 349 -16.59 4.81 -18.78
C ARG A 349 -16.80 5.96 -19.76
N ASP A 350 -18.00 6.56 -19.76
CA ASP A 350 -18.36 7.64 -20.69
C ASP A 350 -18.53 8.98 -19.96
N GLY A 351 -17.70 9.95 -20.35
CA GLY A 351 -17.77 11.35 -19.92
C GLY A 351 -16.64 11.77 -18.97
N SER A 352 -16.10 12.97 -19.18
CA SER A 352 -15.18 13.61 -18.23
C SER A 352 -15.92 13.84 -16.91
N PRO A 353 -15.31 13.56 -15.74
CA PRO A 353 -15.89 13.94 -14.47
C PRO A 353 -16.09 15.46 -14.38
N ASP A 354 -17.29 15.88 -13.97
CA ASP A 354 -17.71 17.30 -13.98
C ASP A 354 -17.55 18.01 -12.62
N ASP A 355 -17.28 17.25 -11.55
CA ASP A 355 -17.03 17.77 -10.20
C ASP A 355 -16.02 16.91 -9.42
N ALA A 356 -15.67 17.38 -8.21
CA ALA A 356 -14.69 16.72 -7.34
C ALA A 356 -15.11 15.32 -6.88
N VAL A 357 -16.41 15.09 -6.65
CA VAL A 357 -16.95 13.80 -6.21
C VAL A 357 -16.88 12.80 -7.36
N ALA A 358 -17.31 13.21 -8.56
CA ALA A 358 -17.24 12.42 -9.77
C ALA A 358 -15.79 12.06 -10.10
N ALA A 359 -14.85 13.03 -10.00
CA ALA A 359 -13.43 12.79 -10.25
C ALA A 359 -12.83 11.79 -9.25
N ALA A 360 -13.19 11.89 -7.96
CA ALA A 360 -12.77 10.95 -6.94
C ALA A 360 -13.32 9.53 -7.21
N LEU A 361 -14.59 9.38 -7.58
CA LEU A 361 -15.18 8.08 -7.88
C LEU A 361 -14.64 7.47 -9.17
N ALA A 362 -14.32 8.28 -10.18
CA ALA A 362 -13.63 7.83 -11.39
C ALA A 362 -12.22 7.32 -11.05
N LEU A 363 -11.47 8.02 -10.18
CA LEU A 363 -10.19 7.54 -9.68
C LEU A 363 -10.33 6.24 -8.87
N ALA A 364 -11.39 6.09 -8.07
CA ALA A 364 -11.66 4.86 -7.33
C ALA A 364 -11.81 3.66 -8.27
N ARG A 365 -12.52 3.81 -9.39
CA ARG A 365 -12.68 2.77 -10.42
C ARG A 365 -11.36 2.48 -11.13
N ALA A 366 -10.64 3.53 -11.57
CA ALA A 366 -9.35 3.38 -12.23
C ALA A 366 -8.31 2.67 -11.35
N THR A 367 -8.44 2.81 -10.03
CA THR A 367 -7.54 2.21 -9.04
C THR A 367 -8.12 0.97 -8.36
N ALA A 368 -9.14 0.32 -8.91
CA ALA A 368 -9.70 -0.89 -8.30
C ALA A 368 -8.89 -2.16 -8.59
N GLY A 369 -8.38 -2.29 -9.83
CA GLY A 369 -7.67 -3.50 -10.32
C GLY A 369 -6.18 -3.55 -9.96
N GLY A 370 -5.35 -4.15 -10.81
CA GLY A 370 -3.89 -4.16 -10.66
C GLY A 370 -3.25 -2.81 -10.96
N ALA A 371 -2.15 -2.83 -11.74
CA ALA A 371 -1.50 -1.63 -12.26
C ALA A 371 -2.52 -0.68 -12.92
N THR A 372 -2.48 0.58 -12.50
CA THR A 372 -3.40 1.65 -12.87
C THR A 372 -3.05 2.20 -14.25
N THR A 373 -4.03 2.37 -15.12
CA THR A 373 -3.92 3.27 -16.28
C THR A 373 -4.91 4.40 -16.07
N LEU A 374 -4.42 5.65 -16.12
CA LEU A 374 -5.27 6.83 -16.02
C LEU A 374 -5.52 7.36 -17.42
N GLU A 375 -6.77 7.74 -17.70
CA GLU A 375 -7.11 8.45 -18.93
C GLU A 375 -6.74 9.95 -18.81
N GLU A 376 -6.43 10.60 -19.93
CA GLU A 376 -6.05 12.03 -19.94
C GLU A 376 -7.17 12.91 -19.35
N ASP A 377 -8.43 12.64 -19.70
CA ASP A 377 -9.59 13.37 -19.20
C ASP A 377 -9.74 13.23 -17.68
N LEU A 378 -9.42 12.05 -17.11
CA LEU A 378 -9.46 11.86 -15.67
C LEU A 378 -8.35 12.66 -14.97
N VAL A 379 -7.13 12.67 -15.51
CA VAL A 379 -6.03 13.48 -14.96
C VAL A 379 -6.40 14.97 -15.00
N ALA A 380 -6.94 15.43 -16.12
CA ALA A 380 -7.39 16.82 -16.28
C ALA A 380 -8.55 17.18 -15.34
N ALA A 381 -9.50 16.27 -15.10
CA ALA A 381 -10.59 16.48 -14.17
C ALA A 381 -10.10 16.53 -12.71
N LEU A 382 -9.17 15.66 -12.31
CA LEU A 382 -8.55 15.69 -10.98
C LEU A 382 -7.84 17.03 -10.74
N ASP A 383 -7.03 17.49 -11.69
CA ASP A 383 -6.33 18.78 -11.64
C ASP A 383 -7.30 19.97 -11.58
N ARG A 384 -8.41 19.90 -12.32
CA ARG A 384 -9.42 20.97 -12.35
C ARG A 384 -10.23 21.08 -11.06
N HIS A 385 -10.59 19.96 -10.46
CA HIS A 385 -11.63 19.92 -9.42
C HIS A 385 -11.09 19.71 -8.00
N LEU A 386 -9.83 19.30 -7.84
CA LEU A 386 -9.22 19.04 -6.55
C LEU A 386 -7.94 19.85 -6.39
N ARG A 387 -7.56 20.11 -5.14
CA ARG A 387 -6.22 20.63 -4.87
C ARG A 387 -5.16 19.53 -5.04
N PRO A 388 -3.90 19.88 -5.35
CA PRO A 388 -2.81 18.92 -5.41
C PRO A 388 -2.72 18.02 -4.17
N GLU A 389 -2.96 18.58 -2.99
CA GLU A 389 -2.99 17.84 -1.73
C GLU A 389 -4.17 16.85 -1.66
N GLY A 390 -5.34 17.23 -2.16
CA GLY A 390 -6.52 16.38 -2.24
C GLY A 390 -6.34 15.22 -3.23
N ILE A 391 -5.62 15.44 -4.33
CA ILE A 391 -5.23 14.37 -5.27
C ILE A 391 -4.34 13.36 -4.54
N VAL A 392 -3.28 13.82 -3.86
CA VAL A 392 -2.38 12.93 -3.09
C VAL A 392 -3.13 12.22 -1.97
N GLU A 393 -4.08 12.89 -1.32
CA GLU A 393 -4.95 12.28 -0.32
C GLU A 393 -5.80 11.12 -0.88
N LEU A 394 -6.46 11.31 -2.02
CA LEU A 394 -7.24 10.24 -2.65
C LEU A 394 -6.36 9.07 -3.10
N VAL A 395 -5.15 9.34 -3.60
CA VAL A 395 -4.20 8.27 -3.93
C VAL A 395 -3.77 7.50 -2.66
N LEU A 396 -3.60 8.18 -1.52
CA LEU A 396 -3.35 7.51 -0.24
C LEU A 396 -4.56 6.67 0.21
N VAL A 397 -5.79 7.17 0.05
CA VAL A 397 -7.01 6.40 0.34
C VAL A 397 -7.05 5.12 -0.50
N ALA A 398 -6.82 5.23 -1.81
CA ALA A 398 -6.74 4.07 -2.70
C ALA A 398 -5.70 3.05 -2.23
N ALA A 399 -4.56 3.54 -1.74
CA ALA A 399 -3.47 2.71 -1.27
C ALA A 399 -3.77 2.01 0.07
N ILE A 400 -4.39 2.72 1.02
CA ILE A 400 -4.85 2.13 2.28
C ILE A 400 -5.88 1.03 2.00
N VAL A 401 -6.84 1.28 1.11
CA VAL A 401 -7.85 0.29 0.73
C VAL A 401 -7.19 -0.93 0.06
N THR A 402 -6.21 -0.72 -0.82
CA THR A 402 -5.45 -1.83 -1.45
C THR A 402 -4.66 -2.64 -0.40
N ALA A 403 -4.06 -1.98 0.59
CA ALA A 403 -3.38 -2.64 1.71
C ALA A 403 -4.34 -3.46 2.57
N MET A 404 -5.50 -2.88 2.94
CA MET A 404 -6.55 -3.56 3.69
C MET A 404 -7.18 -4.70 2.90
N HIS A 405 -7.27 -4.57 1.57
CA HIS A 405 -7.74 -5.63 0.70
C HIS A 405 -6.85 -6.86 0.82
N ARG A 406 -5.52 -6.69 0.71
CA ARG A 406 -4.57 -7.81 0.90
C ARG A 406 -4.70 -8.45 2.27
N TYR A 407 -4.84 -7.64 3.34
CA TYR A 407 -5.05 -8.19 4.68
C TYR A 407 -6.34 -9.02 4.79
N THR A 408 -7.45 -8.47 4.31
CA THR A 408 -8.78 -9.09 4.42
C THR A 408 -8.99 -10.28 3.48
N ALA A 409 -8.23 -10.37 2.39
CA ALA A 409 -8.16 -11.54 1.53
C ALA A 409 -7.38 -12.69 2.19
N SER A 410 -6.27 -12.36 2.88
CA SER A 410 -5.40 -13.37 3.50
C SER A 410 -5.90 -13.86 4.85
N ILE A 411 -6.38 -12.95 5.71
CA ILE A 411 -6.86 -13.26 7.07
C ILE A 411 -8.35 -12.98 7.09
N ARG A 412 -9.17 -14.02 6.96
CA ARG A 412 -10.63 -13.89 6.90
C ARG A 412 -11.21 -14.17 8.28
N PRO A 413 -12.15 -13.34 8.77
CA PRO A 413 -12.85 -13.67 10.00
C PRO A 413 -13.90 -14.74 9.74
N ASP A 414 -14.24 -15.52 10.76
CA ASP A 414 -15.41 -16.41 10.72
C ASP A 414 -16.70 -15.58 10.56
N ARG A 415 -16.81 -14.50 11.34
CA ARG A 415 -17.96 -13.59 11.34
C ARG A 415 -17.54 -12.12 11.27
N LEU A 416 -18.39 -11.30 10.65
CA LEU A 416 -18.22 -9.85 10.66
C LEU A 416 -18.46 -9.29 12.08
N ALA A 417 -18.04 -8.05 12.32
CA ALA A 417 -18.42 -7.36 13.55
C ALA A 417 -19.96 -7.25 13.63
N PRO A 418 -20.59 -7.42 14.81
CA PRO A 418 -22.05 -7.50 14.93
C PRO A 418 -22.81 -6.34 14.27
N GLU A 419 -22.29 -5.12 14.37
CA GLU A 419 -22.88 -3.92 13.77
C GLU A 419 -22.84 -3.97 12.24
N VAL A 420 -21.74 -4.46 11.67
CA VAL A 420 -21.55 -4.61 10.23
C VAL A 420 -22.36 -5.80 9.71
N GLU A 421 -22.44 -6.89 10.48
CA GLU A 421 -23.27 -8.05 10.16
C GLU A 421 -24.76 -7.67 10.09
N ALA A 422 -25.26 -6.93 11.09
CA ALA A 422 -26.63 -6.42 11.10
C ALA A 422 -26.91 -5.52 9.89
N PHE A 423 -25.98 -4.62 9.56
CA PHE A 423 -26.05 -3.79 8.36
C PHE A 423 -26.12 -4.62 7.06
N VAL A 424 -25.32 -5.68 6.93
CA VAL A 424 -25.34 -6.56 5.76
C VAL A 424 -26.66 -7.35 5.68
N VAL A 425 -27.23 -7.76 6.81
CA VAL A 425 -28.56 -8.39 6.83
C VAL A 425 -29.63 -7.42 6.33
N GLU A 426 -29.57 -6.14 6.72
CA GLU A 426 -30.56 -5.13 6.34
C GLU A 426 -30.42 -4.65 4.89
N HIS A 427 -29.19 -4.39 4.44
CA HIS A 427 -28.93 -3.71 3.16
C HIS A 427 -28.14 -4.54 2.15
N GLY A 428 -27.67 -5.74 2.51
CA GLY A 428 -26.76 -6.54 1.68
C GLY A 428 -27.36 -6.94 0.34
N ALA A 429 -28.65 -7.27 0.29
CA ALA A 429 -29.34 -7.59 -0.96
C ALA A 429 -29.32 -6.43 -1.97
N LEU A 430 -29.51 -5.19 -1.48
CA LEU A 430 -29.44 -3.98 -2.31
C LEU A 430 -28.01 -3.70 -2.79
N LEU A 431 -27.02 -3.97 -1.93
CA LEU A 431 -25.61 -3.64 -2.19
C LEU A 431 -24.83 -4.77 -2.87
N GLY A 432 -25.45 -5.93 -3.14
CA GLY A 432 -24.77 -7.11 -3.66
C GLY A 432 -23.79 -7.76 -2.67
N LEU A 433 -24.03 -7.58 -1.36
CA LEU A 433 -23.24 -8.21 -0.31
C LEU A 433 -23.91 -9.49 0.16
N PRO A 434 -23.21 -10.65 0.13
CA PRO A 434 -23.78 -11.89 0.59
C PRO A 434 -23.96 -11.84 2.11
N ALA A 435 -25.18 -12.15 2.58
CA ALA A 435 -25.37 -12.55 3.96
C ALA A 435 -24.58 -13.84 4.15
N ARG A 436 -23.50 -13.78 4.95
CA ARG A 436 -22.75 -15.00 5.28
C ARG A 436 -23.67 -15.92 6.08
N SER A 437 -23.87 -17.13 5.56
CA SER A 437 -24.61 -18.21 6.21
C SER A 437 -23.84 -18.80 7.38
#